data_AF-A0A969AMU6-F1
#
_entry.id   AF-A0A969AMU6-F1
#
_cell.length_a   1.000
_cell.length_b   1.000
_cell.length_c   1.000
_cell.angle_alpha   90.00
_cell.angle_beta   90.00
_cell.angle_gamma   90.00
#
_symmetry.space_group_name_H-M   'P 1'
#
loop_
_entity.id
_entity.type
_entity.pdbx_description
1 polymer ?
#
loop_
_entity_poly.entity_id
_entity_poly.type
_entity_poly.pdbx_seq_one_letter_code
_entity_poly.pdbx_strand_id
1 'polypeptide(L)'
;MSSLSSTPTAADLPTSVERAGAQLDAAVAQIDDLARREAALIDAVNAYCGFTTSVVPPSPVAPLPEPSPAPPVNGGGNGGGTTAPPPQLEGYDYTEAMLMGYSAAEVRDWHTALINFRRALAARPGDLYALAAIANMEAYIADERERAARRQRAIDLQGTLAEAVAIGDWACAAATVDELTTYFPANSLDRARLVTYRGEITGFIEARDRVENWSTVCPG
;
A
#
# COMPACT_ATOMS: atom_id res chain seq x y z
N MET A 1 7.81 19.69 -67.63
CA MET A 1 6.90 19.18 -66.59
C MET A 1 7.43 17.81 -66.18
N SER A 2 8.31 17.77 -65.18
CA SER A 2 8.90 16.52 -64.68
C SER A 2 8.60 16.46 -63.20
N SER A 3 7.65 15.60 -62.83
CA SER A 3 7.28 15.29 -61.46
C SER A 3 8.28 14.29 -60.90
N LEU A 4 9.05 14.68 -59.88
CA LEU A 4 9.90 13.77 -59.12
C LEU A 4 9.06 13.16 -57.99
N SER A 5 8.85 11.86 -58.07
CA SER A 5 8.26 11.02 -57.03
C SER A 5 9.32 10.73 -55.97
N SER A 6 9.18 11.30 -54.77
CA SER A 6 10.02 10.95 -53.62
C SER A 6 9.53 9.62 -53.03
N THR A 7 10.32 8.56 -53.20
CA THR A 7 10.19 7.32 -52.42
C THR A 7 10.63 7.57 -50.97
N PRO A 8 9.86 7.16 -49.96
CA PRO A 8 10.29 7.26 -48.57
C PRO A 8 11.45 6.30 -48.28
N THR A 9 12.51 6.84 -47.69
CA THR A 9 13.72 6.14 -47.27
C THR A 9 13.44 5.23 -46.07
N ALA A 10 13.99 4.01 -46.08
CA ALA A 10 13.79 2.96 -45.08
C ALA A 10 14.42 3.23 -43.68
N ALA A 11 14.52 4.48 -43.24
CA ALA A 11 15.22 4.87 -42.02
C ALA A 11 14.31 5.09 -40.78
N ASP A 12 12.99 4.96 -40.92
CA ASP A 12 12.02 5.38 -39.89
C ASP A 12 11.35 4.22 -39.11
N LEU A 13 11.90 3.00 -39.16
CA LEU A 13 11.37 1.90 -38.35
C LEU A 13 12.11 1.84 -37.00
N PRO A 14 11.41 2.02 -35.86
CA PRO A 14 12.04 1.94 -34.54
C PRO A 14 12.69 0.56 -34.37
N THR A 15 13.89 0.56 -33.80
CA THR A 15 14.65 -0.67 -33.54
C THR A 15 13.88 -1.58 -32.58
N SER A 16 14.19 -2.88 -32.60
CA SER A 16 13.55 -3.85 -31.69
C SER A 16 13.72 -3.47 -30.21
N VAL A 17 14.81 -2.78 -29.87
CA VAL A 17 15.11 -2.27 -28.53
C VAL A 17 14.20 -1.09 -28.16
N GLU A 18 14.01 -0.13 -29.06
CA GLU A 18 13.07 0.99 -28.83
C GLU A 18 11.62 0.52 -28.72
N ARG A 19 11.24 -0.49 -29.51
CA ARG A 19 9.92 -1.12 -29.38
C ARG A 19 9.75 -1.85 -28.06
N ALA A 20 10.77 -2.55 -27.57
CA ALA A 20 10.74 -3.22 -26.27
C ALA A 20 10.66 -2.21 -25.13
N GLY A 21 11.42 -1.10 -25.20
CA GLY A 21 11.37 -0.01 -24.21
C GLY A 21 9.99 0.65 -24.15
N ALA A 22 9.40 1.00 -25.30
CA ALA A 22 8.06 1.58 -25.35
C ALA A 22 6.96 0.61 -24.86
N GLN A 23 7.13 -0.69 -25.09
CA GLN A 23 6.23 -1.71 -24.55
C GLN A 23 6.37 -1.86 -23.03
N LEU A 24 7.58 -1.72 -22.49
CA LEU A 24 7.85 -1.73 -21.06
C LEU A 24 7.24 -0.50 -20.36
N ASP A 25 7.44 0.70 -20.92
CA ASP A 25 6.85 1.94 -20.40
C ASP A 25 5.32 1.88 -20.38
N ALA A 26 4.73 1.34 -21.45
CA ALA A 26 3.28 1.15 -21.52
C ALA A 26 2.78 0.10 -20.51
N ALA A 27 3.54 -0.98 -20.27
CA ALA A 27 3.20 -2.00 -19.30
C ALA A 27 3.31 -1.48 -17.85
N VAL A 28 4.35 -0.70 -17.55
CA VAL A 28 4.52 -0.03 -16.26
C VAL A 28 3.39 0.95 -16.02
N ALA A 29 3.06 1.80 -17.00
CA ALA A 29 1.94 2.73 -16.89
C ALA A 29 0.60 2.00 -16.68
N GLN A 30 0.39 0.85 -17.32
CA GLN A 30 -0.80 0.03 -17.11
C GLN A 30 -0.85 -0.60 -15.71
N ILE A 31 0.27 -1.06 -15.15
CA ILE A 31 0.33 -1.60 -13.79
C ILE A 31 0.09 -0.48 -12.77
N ASP A 32 0.64 0.70 -13.02
CA ASP A 32 0.52 1.88 -12.15
C ASP A 32 -0.90 2.48 -12.18
N ASP A 33 -1.55 2.44 -13.36
CA ASP A 33 -2.97 2.74 -13.52
C ASP A 33 -3.85 1.63 -12.91
N LEU A 34 -3.50 0.34 -13.02
CA LEU A 34 -4.24 -0.75 -12.40
C LEU A 34 -4.15 -0.67 -10.86
N ALA A 35 -2.99 -0.37 -10.30
CA ALA A 35 -2.80 -0.20 -8.86
C ALA A 35 -3.54 1.04 -8.34
N ARG A 36 -3.54 2.15 -9.09
CA ARG A 36 -4.36 3.34 -8.77
C ARG A 36 -5.85 3.06 -8.93
N ARG A 37 -6.26 2.29 -9.94
CA ARG A 37 -7.65 1.88 -10.14
C ARG A 37 -8.10 0.89 -9.10
N GLU A 38 -7.26 -0.01 -8.62
CA GLU A 38 -7.59 -0.91 -7.51
C GLU A 38 -7.72 -0.12 -6.20
N ALA A 39 -6.82 0.81 -5.92
CA ALA A 39 -6.94 1.72 -4.78
C ALA A 39 -8.23 2.57 -4.89
N ALA A 40 -8.50 3.14 -6.06
CA ALA A 40 -9.69 3.94 -6.32
C ALA A 40 -10.98 3.10 -6.40
N LEU A 41 -10.93 1.83 -6.82
CA LEU A 41 -12.06 0.89 -6.80
C LEU A 41 -12.35 0.44 -5.39
N ILE A 42 -11.34 0.25 -4.55
CA ILE A 42 -11.53 -0.01 -3.12
C ILE A 42 -12.20 1.21 -2.47
N ASP A 43 -11.72 2.42 -2.75
CA ASP A 43 -12.33 3.65 -2.23
C ASP A 43 -13.73 3.92 -2.81
N ALA A 44 -13.95 3.68 -4.11
CA ALA A 44 -15.23 3.89 -4.78
C ALA A 44 -16.28 2.81 -4.44
N VAL A 45 -15.89 1.55 -4.26
CA VAL A 45 -16.78 0.49 -3.78
C VAL A 45 -17.17 0.74 -2.32
N ASN A 46 -16.24 1.21 -1.49
CA ASN A 46 -16.54 1.65 -0.12
C ASN A 46 -17.48 2.86 -0.09
N ALA A 47 -17.32 3.80 -1.04
CA ALA A 47 -18.20 4.97 -1.16
C ALA A 47 -19.58 4.66 -1.79
N TYR A 48 -19.69 3.66 -2.67
CA TYR A 48 -20.90 3.39 -3.45
C TYR A 48 -21.80 2.31 -2.84
N CYS A 49 -21.25 1.29 -2.17
CA CYS A 49 -22.04 0.15 -1.71
C CYS A 49 -22.48 0.21 -0.24
N GLY A 50 -21.89 1.05 0.61
CA GLY A 50 -22.14 0.97 2.06
C GLY A 50 -21.97 -0.47 2.60
N PHE A 51 -21.15 -1.29 1.93
CA PHE A 51 -21.04 -2.72 2.15
C PHE A 51 -19.56 -3.08 2.27
N THR A 52 -19.21 -3.50 3.48
CA THR A 52 -17.93 -4.04 3.89
C THR A 52 -17.53 -5.20 2.97
N THR A 53 -16.47 -5.04 2.17
CA THR A 53 -15.86 -6.20 1.52
C THR A 53 -15.13 -7.02 2.58
N SER A 54 -15.64 -8.22 2.80
CA SER A 54 -15.00 -9.29 3.57
C SER A 54 -13.71 -9.71 2.87
N VAL A 55 -12.64 -8.94 3.10
CA VAL A 55 -11.30 -9.50 3.13
C VAL A 55 -11.28 -10.35 4.39
N VAL A 56 -11.06 -11.65 4.24
CA VAL A 56 -10.86 -12.55 5.38
C VAL A 56 -9.80 -11.89 6.28
N PRO A 57 -10.19 -11.44 7.48
CA PRO A 57 -9.25 -10.82 8.40
C PRO A 57 -8.16 -11.86 8.74
N PRO A 58 -6.94 -11.44 9.13
CA PRO A 58 -6.10 -12.35 9.89
C PRO A 58 -6.96 -12.93 11.03
N SER A 59 -6.83 -14.25 11.25
CA SER A 59 -7.58 -15.04 12.25
C SER A 59 -7.89 -14.26 13.54
N PRO A 60 -9.05 -14.51 14.15
CA PRO A 60 -9.71 -13.60 15.07
C PRO A 60 -8.79 -13.28 16.25
N VAL A 61 -8.21 -12.08 16.24
CA VAL A 61 -8.14 -11.34 17.49
C VAL A 61 -9.58 -11.29 17.99
N ALA A 62 -9.78 -11.73 19.23
CA ALA A 62 -11.08 -11.98 19.85
C ALA A 62 -12.19 -11.06 19.30
N PRO A 63 -13.40 -11.62 19.04
CA PRO A 63 -14.52 -10.82 18.53
C PRO A 63 -14.55 -9.51 19.30
N LEU A 64 -14.58 -8.40 18.56
CA LEU A 64 -14.82 -7.07 19.13
C LEU A 64 -15.88 -7.27 20.22
N PRO A 65 -15.61 -6.87 21.48
CA PRO A 65 -16.62 -7.00 22.52
C PRO A 65 -17.88 -6.36 21.97
N GLU A 66 -18.93 -7.16 21.81
CA GLU A 66 -20.24 -6.64 21.45
C GLU A 66 -20.52 -5.46 22.38
N PRO A 67 -21.00 -4.30 21.89
CA PRO A 67 -21.36 -3.20 22.76
C PRO A 67 -22.41 -3.73 23.75
N SER A 68 -21.95 -4.06 24.96
CA SER A 68 -22.84 -4.51 26.02
C SER A 68 -23.82 -3.38 26.32
N PRO A 69 -25.09 -3.73 26.59
CA PRO A 69 -26.14 -2.75 26.82
C PRO A 69 -25.68 -1.75 27.88
N ALA A 70 -25.92 -0.47 27.60
CA ALA A 70 -25.63 0.63 28.51
C ALA A 70 -26.03 0.24 29.95
N PRO A 71 -25.19 0.52 30.96
CA PRO A 71 -25.56 0.23 32.34
C PRO A 71 -26.90 0.92 32.63
N PRO A 72 -27.82 0.28 33.39
CA PRO A 72 -29.07 0.93 33.76
C PRO A 72 -28.71 2.22 34.48
N VAL A 73 -29.25 3.33 33.96
CA VAL A 73 -29.17 4.66 34.58
C VAL A 73 -29.88 4.55 35.93
N ASN A 74 -29.12 4.23 36.98
CA ASN A 74 -29.63 4.15 38.32
C ASN A 74 -29.75 5.58 38.85
N GLY A 75 -30.92 6.17 38.65
CA GLY A 75 -31.35 7.36 39.36
C GLY A 75 -31.54 7.04 40.85
N GLY A 76 -30.70 7.59 41.71
CA GLY A 76 -30.86 7.49 43.16
C GLY A 76 -29.76 8.27 43.87
N GLY A 77 -30.11 9.42 44.46
CA GLY A 77 -29.15 10.47 44.78
C GLY A 77 -28.61 10.53 46.21
N ASN A 78 -27.79 11.58 46.36
CA ASN A 78 -27.51 12.42 47.51
C ASN A 78 -26.51 11.95 48.59
N GLY A 79 -25.47 12.78 48.79
CA GLY A 79 -24.52 12.73 49.90
C GLY A 79 -23.31 13.64 49.65
N GLY A 80 -23.35 14.85 50.23
CA GLY A 80 -22.36 15.91 49.99
C GLY A 80 -20.96 15.68 50.58
N GLY A 81 -19.97 16.33 49.95
CA GLY A 81 -18.60 16.43 50.42
C GLY A 81 -17.82 17.44 49.56
N THR A 82 -17.49 18.60 50.12
CA THR A 82 -16.80 19.72 49.49
C THR A 82 -15.31 19.40 49.31
N THR A 83 -14.88 19.17 48.07
CA THR A 83 -13.49 19.37 47.64
C THR A 83 -13.51 19.93 46.23
N ALA A 84 -12.81 21.06 46.04
CA ALA A 84 -12.72 21.78 44.78
C ALA A 84 -12.34 20.85 43.62
N PRO A 85 -13.05 20.91 42.46
CA PRO A 85 -12.70 20.09 41.33
C PRO A 85 -11.34 20.54 40.77
N PRO A 86 -10.38 19.64 40.51
CA PRO A 86 -9.26 19.94 39.62
C PRO A 86 -9.82 20.35 38.25
N PRO A 87 -9.09 21.18 37.47
CA PRO A 87 -9.57 21.67 36.19
C PRO A 87 -9.97 20.47 35.33
N GLN A 88 -11.28 20.35 35.11
CA GLN A 88 -11.84 19.31 34.29
C GLN A 88 -11.31 19.58 32.89
N LEU A 89 -10.31 18.80 32.46
CA LEU A 89 -10.14 18.52 31.04
C LEU A 89 -11.53 18.08 30.62
N GLU A 90 -12.24 18.93 29.86
CA GLU A 90 -13.60 18.67 29.41
C GLU A 90 -13.57 17.36 28.62
N GLY A 91 -13.82 16.29 29.37
CA GLY A 91 -13.61 14.94 28.93
C GLY A 91 -14.75 14.63 28.00
N TYR A 92 -14.43 14.28 26.77
CA TYR A 92 -15.31 13.39 26.03
C TYR A 92 -15.62 12.22 26.96
N ASP A 93 -16.91 11.93 27.16
CA ASP A 93 -17.31 10.76 27.93
C ASP A 93 -16.59 9.55 27.32
N TYR A 94 -16.13 8.62 28.17
CA TYR A 94 -15.50 7.38 27.73
C TYR A 94 -16.31 6.73 26.60
N THR A 95 -17.63 6.72 26.75
CA THR A 95 -18.59 6.18 25.78
C THR A 95 -18.48 6.86 24.42
N GLU A 96 -18.44 8.19 24.41
CA GLU A 96 -18.36 9.00 23.19
C GLU A 96 -17.01 8.79 22.49
N ALA A 97 -15.92 8.82 23.25
CA ALA A 97 -14.59 8.58 22.72
C ALA A 97 -14.44 7.15 22.14
N MET A 98 -15.01 6.14 22.79
CA MET A 98 -15.03 4.78 22.26
C MET A 98 -15.86 4.69 20.96
N LEU A 99 -17.05 5.30 20.92
CA LEU A 99 -17.90 5.34 19.72
C LEU A 99 -17.21 6.02 18.54
N MET A 100 -16.58 7.18 18.77
CA MET A 100 -15.81 7.89 17.73
C MET A 100 -14.58 7.09 17.28
N GLY A 101 -13.94 6.36 18.19
CA GLY A 101 -12.82 5.47 17.87
C GLY A 101 -13.25 4.34 16.94
N TYR A 102 -14.35 3.66 17.27
CA TYR A 102 -14.88 2.58 16.45
C TYR A 102 -15.42 3.07 15.10
N SER A 103 -16.14 4.19 15.04
CA SER A 103 -16.64 4.72 13.77
C SER A 103 -15.51 5.11 12.82
N ALA A 104 -14.41 5.68 13.34
CA ALA A 104 -13.20 5.94 12.56
C ALA A 104 -12.54 4.63 12.10
N ALA A 105 -12.47 3.61 12.97
CA ALA A 105 -11.90 2.31 12.62
C ALA A 105 -12.73 1.56 11.56
N GLU A 106 -14.06 1.70 11.57
CA GLU A 106 -14.95 1.11 10.57
C GLU A 106 -14.65 1.62 9.15
N VAL A 107 -14.32 2.91 9.02
CA VAL A 107 -13.90 3.51 7.74
C VAL A 107 -12.40 3.48 7.51
N ARG A 108 -11.66 2.69 8.32
CA ARG A 108 -10.21 2.49 8.22
C ARG A 108 -9.35 3.74 8.47
N ASP A 109 -9.90 4.75 9.14
CA ASP A 109 -9.14 5.89 9.63
C ASP A 109 -8.47 5.53 10.98
N TRP A 110 -7.39 4.76 10.88
CA TRP A 110 -6.66 4.22 12.04
C TRP A 110 -6.07 5.31 12.93
N HIS A 111 -5.68 6.45 12.35
CA HIS A 111 -5.07 7.54 13.08
C HIS A 111 -6.13 8.30 13.90
N THR A 112 -7.28 8.62 13.30
CA THR A 112 -8.39 9.22 14.04
C THR A 112 -8.94 8.26 15.10
N ALA A 113 -9.04 6.96 14.78
CA ALA A 113 -9.46 5.94 15.73
C ALA A 113 -8.52 5.88 16.95
N LEU A 114 -7.21 5.85 16.71
CA LEU A 114 -6.18 5.82 17.76
C LEU A 114 -6.26 7.03 18.69
N ILE A 115 -6.48 8.24 18.14
CA ILE A 115 -6.64 9.46 18.93
C ILE A 115 -7.84 9.32 19.88
N ASN A 116 -8.98 8.84 19.38
CA ASN A 116 -10.19 8.70 20.17
C ASN A 116 -10.09 7.58 21.23
N PHE A 117 -9.46 6.44 20.91
CA PHE A 117 -9.22 5.42 21.93
C PHE A 117 -8.24 5.89 23.03
N ARG A 118 -7.26 6.72 22.69
CA ARG A 118 -6.39 7.37 23.70
C ARG A 118 -7.17 8.34 24.60
N ARG A 119 -8.15 9.07 24.04
CA ARG A 119 -9.08 9.89 24.85
C ARG A 119 -9.92 9.03 25.78
N ALA A 120 -10.46 7.91 25.30
CA ALA A 120 -11.21 6.96 26.13
C ALA A 120 -10.35 6.42 27.29
N LEU A 121 -9.08 6.06 27.02
CA LEU A 121 -8.15 5.61 28.05
C LEU A 121 -7.81 6.71 29.06
N ALA A 122 -7.74 7.98 28.63
CA ALA A 122 -7.53 9.10 29.54
C ALA A 122 -8.75 9.34 30.44
N ALA A 123 -9.97 9.16 29.92
CA ALA A 123 -11.21 9.24 30.69
C ALA A 123 -11.35 8.08 31.69
N ARG A 124 -10.87 6.88 31.33
CA ARG A 124 -10.83 5.71 32.21
C ARG A 124 -9.45 5.02 32.18
N PRO A 125 -8.50 5.47 33.02
CA PRO A 125 -7.18 4.86 33.09
C PRO A 125 -7.26 3.37 33.44
N GLY A 126 -6.52 2.54 32.70
CA GLY A 126 -6.48 1.08 32.91
C GLY A 126 -7.64 0.30 32.28
N ASP A 127 -8.50 0.96 31.49
CA ASP A 127 -9.55 0.27 30.75
C ASP A 127 -8.96 -0.69 29.70
N LEU A 128 -9.23 -1.99 29.87
CA LEU A 128 -8.67 -3.04 29.02
C LEU A 128 -9.16 -2.95 27.56
N TYR A 129 -10.38 -2.44 27.34
CA TYR A 129 -10.93 -2.30 25.99
C TYR A 129 -10.25 -1.18 25.21
N ALA A 130 -10.09 0.00 25.83
CA ALA A 130 -9.36 1.11 25.23
C ALA A 130 -7.90 0.72 24.93
N LEU A 131 -7.22 0.00 25.83
CA LEU A 131 -5.86 -0.51 25.61
C LEU A 131 -5.78 -1.47 24.42
N ALA A 132 -6.70 -2.44 24.34
CA ALA A 132 -6.73 -3.39 23.23
C ALA A 132 -7.00 -2.69 21.88
N ALA A 133 -7.92 -1.72 21.87
CA ALA A 133 -8.24 -0.94 20.68
C ALA A 133 -7.03 -0.11 20.20
N ILE A 134 -6.30 0.52 21.12
CA ILE A 134 -5.04 1.24 20.82
C ILE A 134 -4.01 0.30 20.17
N ALA A 135 -3.77 -0.87 20.78
CA ALA A 135 -2.80 -1.83 20.27
C ALA A 135 -3.16 -2.31 18.85
N ASN A 136 -4.46 -2.55 18.59
CA ASN A 136 -4.93 -2.90 17.25
C ASN A 136 -4.67 -1.77 16.25
N MET A 137 -4.98 -0.51 16.59
CA MET A 137 -4.76 0.61 15.68
C MET A 137 -3.26 0.82 15.39
N GLU A 138 -2.40 0.68 16.40
CA GLU A 138 -0.95 0.77 16.22
C GLU A 138 -0.42 -0.33 15.28
N ALA A 139 -0.95 -1.55 15.37
CA ALA A 139 -0.62 -2.64 14.45
C ALA A 139 -1.06 -2.32 13.01
N TYR A 140 -2.28 -1.82 12.80
CA TYR A 140 -2.75 -1.44 11.46
C TYR A 140 -1.93 -0.31 10.83
N ILE A 141 -1.58 0.71 11.62
CA ILE A 141 -0.73 1.81 11.15
C ILE A 141 0.67 1.31 10.76
N ALA A 142 1.24 0.39 11.54
CA ALA A 142 2.55 -0.20 11.22
C ALA A 142 2.51 -1.01 9.91
N ASP A 143 1.49 -1.86 9.74
CA ASP A 143 1.28 -2.63 8.50
C ASP A 143 1.07 -1.73 7.28
N GLU A 144 0.28 -0.66 7.41
CA GLU A 144 0.08 0.32 6.32
C GLU A 144 1.40 0.98 5.89
N ARG A 145 2.23 1.38 6.87
CA ARG A 145 3.55 1.96 6.61
C ARG A 145 4.49 0.97 5.94
N GLU A 146 4.49 -0.28 6.38
CA GLU A 146 5.32 -1.32 5.77
C GLU A 146 4.89 -1.58 4.31
N ARG A 147 3.58 -1.69 4.06
CA ARG A 147 3.05 -1.84 2.69
C ARG A 147 3.38 -0.65 1.81
N ALA A 148 3.30 0.58 2.34
CA ALA A 148 3.71 1.77 1.62
C ALA A 148 5.21 1.75 1.27
N ALA A 149 6.07 1.41 2.22
CA ALA A 149 7.51 1.29 1.99
C ALA A 149 7.86 0.21 0.96
N ARG A 150 7.22 -0.96 1.05
CA ARG A 150 7.38 -2.05 0.06
C ARG A 150 6.96 -1.62 -1.34
N ARG A 151 5.83 -0.90 -1.48
CA ARG A 151 5.40 -0.35 -2.77
C ARG A 151 6.38 0.66 -3.32
N GLN A 152 6.88 1.57 -2.49
CA GLN A 152 7.87 2.56 -2.93
C GLN A 152 9.14 1.87 -3.44
N ARG A 153 9.62 0.86 -2.70
CA ARG A 153 10.79 0.08 -3.12
C ARG A 153 10.59 -0.60 -4.48
N ALA A 154 9.40 -1.15 -4.73
CA ALA A 154 9.09 -1.75 -6.02
C ALA A 154 9.09 -0.70 -7.16
N ILE A 155 8.61 0.52 -6.91
CA ILE A 155 8.67 1.63 -7.89
C ILE A 155 10.12 2.02 -8.18
N ASP A 156 10.95 2.17 -7.14
CA ASP A 156 12.35 2.54 -7.30
C ASP A 156 13.09 1.49 -8.16
N LEU A 157 12.86 0.20 -7.89
CA LEU A 157 13.42 -0.91 -8.67
C LEU A 157 12.93 -0.92 -10.12
N GLN A 158 11.69 -0.53 -10.40
CA GLN A 158 11.20 -0.39 -11.77
C GLN A 158 11.98 0.70 -12.52
N GLY A 159 12.31 1.81 -11.85
CA GLY A 159 13.18 2.86 -12.40
C GLY A 159 14.58 2.34 -12.71
N THR A 160 15.21 1.64 -11.77
CA THR A 160 16.53 1.01 -11.96
C THR A 160 16.52 0.02 -13.13
N LEU A 161 15.46 -0.80 -13.25
CA LEU A 161 15.32 -1.76 -14.34
C LEU A 161 15.24 -1.06 -15.70
N ALA A 162 14.41 -0.01 -15.80
CA ALA A 162 14.26 0.74 -17.05
C ALA A 162 15.58 1.39 -17.48
N GLU A 163 16.33 1.98 -16.55
CA GLU A 163 17.64 2.56 -16.83
C GLU A 163 18.65 1.50 -17.28
N ALA A 164 18.76 0.39 -16.55
CA ALA A 164 19.67 -0.71 -16.88
C ALA A 164 19.39 -1.27 -18.29
N VAL A 165 18.11 -1.46 -18.63
CA VAL A 165 17.69 -1.94 -19.96
C VAL A 165 18.03 -0.91 -21.05
N ALA A 166 17.82 0.38 -20.79
CA ALA A 166 18.09 1.44 -21.76
C ALA A 166 19.58 1.50 -22.14
N ILE A 167 20.48 1.36 -21.16
CA ILE A 167 21.93 1.35 -21.39
C ILE A 167 22.46 -0.04 -21.81
N GLY A 168 21.65 -1.09 -21.69
CA GLY A 168 22.03 -2.47 -22.01
C GLY A 168 22.91 -3.12 -20.94
N ASP A 169 22.77 -2.70 -19.68
CA ASP A 169 23.36 -3.38 -18.53
C ASP A 169 22.48 -4.59 -18.16
N TRP A 170 22.64 -5.67 -18.92
CA TRP A 170 21.83 -6.88 -18.75
C TRP A 170 22.12 -7.59 -17.42
N ALA A 171 23.33 -7.47 -16.89
CA ALA A 171 23.68 -7.98 -15.56
C ALA A 171 22.88 -7.25 -14.48
N CYS A 172 22.71 -5.93 -14.61
CA CYS A 172 21.94 -5.20 -13.62
C CYS A 172 20.43 -5.32 -13.78
N ALA A 173 19.93 -5.33 -15.02
CA ALA A 173 18.52 -5.61 -15.30
C ALA A 173 18.10 -6.96 -14.70
N ALA A 174 18.93 -7.98 -14.86
CA ALA A 174 18.76 -9.30 -14.28
C ALA A 174 18.59 -9.29 -12.75
N ALA A 175 19.54 -8.67 -12.03
CA ALA A 175 19.51 -8.61 -10.57
C ALA A 175 18.30 -7.83 -10.05
N THR A 176 17.95 -6.72 -10.72
CA THR A 176 16.78 -5.90 -10.39
C THR A 176 15.47 -6.68 -10.56
N VAL A 177 15.35 -7.48 -11.62
CA VAL A 177 14.19 -8.36 -11.82
C VAL A 177 14.09 -9.42 -10.71
N ASP A 178 15.21 -10.04 -10.33
CA ASP A 178 15.24 -11.03 -9.25
C ASP A 178 14.73 -10.42 -7.94
N GLU A 179 15.17 -9.21 -7.59
CA GLU A 179 14.68 -8.46 -6.43
C GLU A 179 13.19 -8.12 -6.55
N LEU A 180 12.73 -7.61 -7.70
CA LEU A 180 11.32 -7.29 -7.95
C LEU A 180 10.40 -8.49 -7.69
N THR A 181 10.79 -9.71 -8.09
CA THR A 181 9.95 -10.90 -7.88
C THR A 181 9.63 -11.18 -6.41
N THR A 182 10.41 -10.64 -5.45
CA THR A 182 10.17 -10.80 -4.02
C THR A 182 9.01 -9.92 -3.51
N TYR A 183 8.68 -8.85 -4.23
CA TYR A 183 7.59 -7.91 -3.88
C TYR A 183 6.23 -8.36 -4.42
N PHE A 184 6.19 -9.27 -5.39
CA PHE A 184 4.96 -9.77 -6.00
C PHE A 184 4.57 -11.15 -5.46
N PRO A 185 3.27 -11.38 -5.18
CA PRO A 185 2.77 -12.69 -4.75
C PRO A 185 3.13 -13.82 -5.73
N ALA A 186 3.38 -15.02 -5.21
CA ALA A 186 3.82 -16.16 -6.02
C ALA A 186 2.85 -16.52 -7.16
N ASN A 187 1.55 -16.31 -6.95
CA ASN A 187 0.48 -16.60 -7.89
C ASN A 187 0.00 -15.38 -8.70
N SER A 188 0.73 -14.26 -8.66
CA SER A 188 0.34 -13.07 -9.42
C SER A 188 0.78 -13.16 -10.88
N LEU A 189 -0.02 -12.57 -11.78
CA LEU A 189 0.32 -12.42 -13.19
C LEU A 189 1.60 -11.59 -13.38
N ASP A 190 1.80 -10.57 -12.54
CA ASP A 190 2.98 -9.69 -12.63
C ASP A 190 4.27 -10.43 -12.31
N ARG A 191 4.24 -11.33 -11.31
CA ARG A 191 5.40 -12.20 -11.04
C ARG A 191 5.67 -13.14 -12.21
N ALA A 192 4.63 -13.74 -12.80
CA ALA A 192 4.80 -14.63 -13.96
C ALA A 192 5.41 -13.89 -15.16
N ARG A 193 5.03 -12.62 -15.39
CA ARG A 193 5.61 -11.74 -16.40
C ARG A 193 7.09 -11.45 -16.11
N LEU A 194 7.43 -11.08 -14.88
CA LEU A 194 8.83 -10.83 -14.47
C LEU A 194 9.71 -12.08 -14.64
N VAL A 195 9.20 -13.27 -14.30
CA VAL A 195 9.92 -14.54 -14.51
C VAL A 195 10.15 -14.81 -16.00
N THR A 196 9.14 -14.55 -16.84
CA THR A 196 9.31 -14.67 -18.31
C THR A 196 10.37 -13.69 -18.82
N TYR A 197 10.28 -12.42 -18.39
CA TYR A 197 11.22 -11.37 -18.77
C TYR A 197 12.65 -11.67 -18.31
N ARG A 198 12.82 -12.29 -17.14
CA ARG A 198 14.12 -12.77 -16.66
C ARG A 198 14.77 -13.78 -17.62
N GLY A 199 13.95 -14.63 -18.25
CA GLY A 199 14.40 -15.57 -19.28
C GLY A 199 14.92 -14.84 -20.53
N GLU A 200 14.24 -13.78 -20.97
CA GLU A 200 14.68 -12.95 -22.10
C GLU A 200 16.03 -12.27 -21.81
N ILE A 201 16.18 -11.70 -20.60
CA ILE A 201 17.45 -11.10 -20.14
C ILE A 201 18.59 -12.13 -20.14
N THR A 202 18.30 -13.37 -19.76
CA THR A 202 19.31 -14.45 -19.76
C THR A 202 19.87 -14.68 -21.16
N GLY A 203 19.05 -14.59 -22.20
CA GLY A 203 19.50 -14.68 -23.59
C GLY A 203 20.50 -13.56 -23.96
N PHE A 204 20.27 -12.32 -23.52
CA PHE A 204 21.21 -11.22 -23.76
C PHE A 204 22.54 -11.41 -23.02
N ILE A 205 22.50 -11.97 -21.79
CA ILE A 205 23.70 -12.30 -21.01
C ILE A 205 24.50 -13.41 -21.72
N GLU A 206 23.85 -14.49 -22.16
CA GLU A 206 24.53 -15.59 -22.87
C GLU A 206 25.12 -15.13 -24.20
N ALA A 207 24.42 -14.24 -24.91
CA ALA A 207 24.92 -13.62 -26.13
C ALA A 207 26.09 -12.66 -25.90
N ARG A 208 26.39 -12.31 -24.64
CA ARG A 208 27.39 -11.28 -24.29
C ARG A 208 27.09 -9.96 -25.01
N ASP A 209 25.83 -9.58 -25.07
CA ASP A 209 25.44 -8.30 -25.64
C ASP A 209 25.91 -7.16 -24.72
N ARG A 210 26.64 -6.19 -25.27
CA ARG A 210 27.13 -4.98 -24.58
C ARG A 210 27.84 -5.24 -23.24
N VAL A 211 28.74 -6.23 -23.17
CA VAL A 211 29.47 -6.61 -21.94
C VAL A 211 30.21 -5.43 -21.30
N GLU A 212 30.67 -4.48 -22.11
CA GLU A 212 31.32 -3.25 -21.68
C GLU A 212 30.43 -2.37 -20.76
N ASN A 213 29.11 -2.54 -20.84
CA ASN A 213 28.13 -1.79 -20.05
C ASN A 213 27.68 -2.54 -18.78
N TRP A 214 28.16 -3.77 -18.55
CA TRP A 214 27.68 -4.56 -17.42
C TRP A 214 28.25 -4.04 -16.10
N SER A 215 27.38 -3.67 -15.16
CA SER A 215 27.81 -3.30 -13.81
C SER A 215 28.10 -4.54 -12.97
N THR A 216 29.12 -4.41 -12.11
CA THR A 216 29.44 -5.44 -11.10
C THR A 216 28.61 -5.27 -9.83
N VAL A 217 28.03 -4.10 -9.63
CA VAL A 217 27.16 -3.74 -8.50
C VAL A 217 26.01 -2.90 -9.05
N CYS A 218 24.79 -3.41 -8.94
CA CYS A 218 23.60 -2.59 -9.16
C CYS A 218 23.45 -1.57 -8.03
N PRO A 219 23.13 -0.30 -8.34
CA PRO A 219 22.63 0.61 -7.34
C PRO A 219 21.29 0.06 -6.83
N GLY A 220 21.33 -0.50 -5.62
CA GLY A 220 20.17 -0.91 -4.85
C GLY A 220 19.52 0.29 -4.22
#